data_AF-A0A352S859-F1
#
_entry.id   AF-A0A352S859-F1
#
_cell.length_a   1.000
_cell.length_b   1.000
_cell.length_c   1.000
_cell.angle_alpha   90.00
_cell.angle_beta   90.00
_cell.angle_gamma   90.00
#
_symmetry.space_group_name_H-M   'P 1'
#
loop_
_entity.id
_entity.type
_entity.pdbx_description
1 polymer ?
#
loop_
_entity_poly.entity_id
_entity_poly.type
_entity_poly.pdbx_seq_one_letter_code
_entity_poly.pdbx_strand_id
1 'polypeptide(L)' 'RVSGLNSVLARNIVEYRDANGAFSNRDALKKVPRLGDKTFEQAAGFLRVNDGDNPLDRSSVHPEAYPVVQRILD' A
#
# COMPACT_ATOMS: atom_id res chain seq x y z
N ARG A 1 -1.24 -2.47 -15.42
CA ARG A 1 -0.02 -3.06 -14.82
C ARG A 1 0.55 -2.03 -13.85
N VAL A 2 0.94 -2.43 -12.64
CA VAL A 2 1.44 -1.52 -11.58
C VAL A 2 2.95 -1.70 -11.44
N SER A 3 3.68 -0.60 -11.20
CA SER A 3 5.13 -0.67 -10.98
C SER A 3 5.47 -1.61 -9.82
N GLY A 4 6.51 -2.43 -9.97
CA GLY A 4 6.93 -3.40 -8.94
C GLY A 4 6.06 -4.65 -8.81
N LEU A 5 4.87 -4.73 -9.43
CA LEU A 5 3.99 -5.90 -9.31
C LEU A 5 4.02 -6.79 -10.56
N ASN A 6 4.21 -8.09 -10.33
CA ASN A 6 4.00 -9.14 -11.33
C ASN A 6 2.67 -9.89 -11.06
N SER A 7 2.28 -10.79 -11.97
CA SER A 7 1.01 -11.52 -11.85
C SER A 7 0.91 -12.39 -10.58
N VAL A 8 2.05 -12.91 -10.09
CA VAL A 8 2.09 -13.70 -8.84
C VAL A 8 1.81 -12.82 -7.64
N LEU A 9 2.46 -11.66 -7.55
CA LEU A 9 2.23 -10.70 -6.47
C LEU A 9 0.80 -10.15 -6.49
N ALA A 10 0.26 -9.83 -7.66
CA ALA A 10 -1.12 -9.39 -7.79
C ALA A 10 -2.10 -10.45 -7.25
N ARG A 11 -1.87 -11.74 -7.57
CA ARG A 11 -2.65 -12.85 -7.02
C ARG A 11 -2.49 -12.95 -5.50
N ASN A 12 -1.27 -12.88 -4.98
CA ASN A 12 -1.02 -12.95 -3.53
C ASN A 12 -1.73 -11.82 -2.76
N ILE A 13 -1.81 -10.61 -3.33
CA ILE A 13 -2.53 -9.48 -2.72
C ILE A 13 -4.03 -9.80 -2.63
N VAL A 14 -4.61 -10.35 -3.69
CA VAL A 14 -6.03 -10.75 -3.71
C VAL A 14 -6.28 -11.88 -2.72
N GLU A 15 -5.48 -12.95 -2.75
CA GLU A 15 -5.58 -14.08 -1.81
C GLU A 15 -5.46 -13.62 -0.34
N TYR A 16 -4.52 -12.71 -0.06
CA TYR A 16 -4.37 -12.15 1.28
C TYR A 16 -5.61 -11.37 1.71
N ARG A 17 -6.14 -10.51 0.83
CA ARG A 17 -7.37 -9.73 1.11
C ARG A 17 -8.58 -10.64 1.33
N ASP A 18 -8.73 -11.67 0.51
CA ASP A 18 -9.87 -12.57 0.60
C ASP A 18 -9.83 -13.40 1.91
N ALA A 19 -8.62 -13.72 2.41
CA ALA A 19 -8.44 -14.44 3.67
C ALA A 19 -8.46 -13.55 4.94
N ASN A 20 -8.03 -12.30 4.86
CA ASN A 20 -7.84 -11.40 6.01
C ASN A 20 -8.81 -10.22 6.04
N GLY A 21 -9.62 -10.04 4.99
CA GLY A 21 -10.45 -8.85 4.78
C GLY A 21 -9.70 -7.72 4.08
N ALA A 22 -10.37 -6.56 3.98
CA ALA A 22 -9.79 -5.37 3.37
C ALA A 22 -8.56 -4.87 4.13
N PHE A 23 -7.59 -4.29 3.41
CA PHE A 23 -6.44 -3.63 4.04
C PHE A 23 -6.89 -2.35 4.73
N SER A 24 -6.50 -2.14 6.00
CA SER A 24 -6.82 -0.91 6.73
C SER A 24 -5.89 0.25 6.41
N ASN A 25 -4.68 -0.04 5.92
CA ASN A 25 -3.68 0.96 5.50
C ASN A 25 -2.66 0.33 4.54
N ARG A 26 -1.81 1.17 3.93
CA ARG A 26 -0.76 0.69 3.01
C ARG A 26 0.27 -0.20 3.71
N ASP A 27 0.61 0.05 4.96
CA ASP A 27 1.59 -0.79 5.68
C ASP A 27 1.12 -2.24 5.84
N ALA A 28 -0.20 -2.48 5.90
CA ALA A 28 -0.75 -3.83 5.91
C ALA A 28 -0.39 -4.64 4.66
N LEU A 29 -0.07 -4.00 3.52
CA LEU A 29 0.39 -4.69 2.31
C LEU A 29 1.73 -5.40 2.51
N LYS A 30 2.58 -4.96 3.46
CA LYS A 30 3.84 -5.64 3.81
C LYS A 30 3.62 -7.03 4.40
N LYS A 31 2.40 -7.35 4.83
CA LYS A 31 2.02 -8.69 5.31
C LYS A 31 1.73 -9.66 4.16
N VAL A 32 1.62 -9.18 2.92
CA VAL A 32 1.37 -10.02 1.75
C VAL A 32 2.62 -10.89 1.47
N PRO A 33 2.47 -12.21 1.32
CA PRO A 33 3.61 -13.08 1.04
C PRO A 33 4.38 -12.64 -0.21
N ARG A 34 5.71 -12.58 -0.07
CA ARG A 34 6.67 -12.19 -1.12
C ARG A 34 6.65 -10.72 -1.54
N LEU A 35 5.85 -9.88 -0.88
CA LEU A 35 5.90 -8.43 -1.06
C LEU A 35 6.98 -7.85 -0.14
N GLY A 36 8.22 -7.79 -0.63
CA GLY A 36 9.35 -7.23 0.13
C GLY A 36 9.38 -5.70 0.12
N ASP A 37 10.18 -5.10 1.00
CA ASP A 37 10.24 -3.64 1.21
C ASP A 37 10.50 -2.84 -0.07
N LYS A 38 11.44 -3.31 -0.90
CA LYS A 38 11.74 -2.65 -2.20
C LYS A 38 10.56 -2.71 -3.16
N THR A 39 9.84 -3.82 -3.19
CA THR A 39 8.65 -3.97 -4.03
C THR A 39 7.51 -3.10 -3.50
N PHE A 40 7.36 -3.03 -2.17
CA PHE A 40 6.41 -2.13 -1.53
C PHE A 40 6.70 -0.68 -1.91
N GLU A 41 7.93 -0.20 -1.73
CA GLU A 41 8.33 1.16 -2.08
C GLU A 41 8.01 1.50 -3.55
N GLN A 42 8.29 0.60 -4.49
CA GLN A 42 7.98 0.85 -5.90
C GLN A 42 6.47 0.85 -6.22
N ALA A 43 5.66 0.16 -5.42
CA ALA A 43 4.23 -0.03 -5.67
C ALA A 43 3.33 0.88 -4.82
N ALA A 44 3.78 1.33 -3.65
CA ALA A 44 2.92 1.91 -2.62
C ALA A 44 2.21 3.17 -3.09
N GLY A 45 2.87 4.04 -3.86
CA GLY A 45 2.26 5.25 -4.42
C GLY A 45 1.15 4.99 -5.45
N PHE A 46 1.09 3.78 -6.01
CA PHE A 46 0.08 3.38 -7.00
C PHE A 46 -1.07 2.57 -6.39
N LEU A 47 -0.87 1.99 -5.21
CA LEU A 47 -1.89 1.22 -4.50
C LEU A 47 -2.68 2.14 -3.60
N ARG A 48 -4.01 2.14 -3.74
CA ARG A 48 -4.91 2.98 -2.94
C ARG A 48 -5.68 2.12 -1.95
N VAL A 49 -5.77 2.58 -0.72
CA VAL A 49 -6.66 2.02 0.29
C VAL A 49 -7.79 3.01 0.51
N ASN A 50 -8.99 2.62 0.08
CA ASN A 50 -10.20 3.39 0.33
C ASN A 50 -10.73 3.04 1.71
N ASP A 51 -11.27 4.03 2.43
CA ASP A 51 -11.84 3.88 3.77
C ASP A 51 -10.86 3.28 4.80
N GLY A 52 -9.56 3.49 4.59
CA GLY A 52 -8.51 3.12 5.52
C GLY A 52 -8.28 4.12 6.65
N ASP A 53 -7.43 3.77 7.60
CA ASP A 53 -7.12 4.55 8.80
C ASP A 53 -6.44 5.89 8.47
N ASN A 54 -5.66 5.92 7.37
CA ASN A 54 -4.92 7.09 6.94
C ASN A 54 -5.53 7.70 5.67
N PRO A 55 -6.03 8.95 5.69
CA PRO A 55 -6.62 9.59 4.52
C PRO A 55 -5.63 9.79 3.37
N LEU A 56 -4.31 9.79 3.62
CA LEU A 56 -3.30 9.88 2.58
C LEU A 56 -3.19 8.61 1.73
N ASP A 57 -3.61 7.46 2.26
CA ASP A 57 -3.55 6.17 1.55
C ASP A 57 -4.52 6.10 0.35
N ARG A 58 -5.54 6.97 0.33
CA ARG A 58 -6.46 7.11 -0.81
C ARG A 58 -5.91 8.05 -1.90
N SER A 59 -4.81 8.74 -1.63
CA SER A 59 -4.17 9.71 -2.52
C SER A 59 -2.98 9.11 -3.28
N SER A 60 -2.39 9.90 -4.18
CA SER A 60 -1.13 9.54 -4.86
C SER A 60 0.11 9.93 -4.05
N VAL A 61 -0.03 10.48 -2.84
CA VAL A 61 1.09 10.81 -1.95
C VAL A 61 1.78 9.50 -1.55
N HIS A 62 3.08 9.39 -1.80
CA HIS A 62 3.84 8.22 -1.42
C HIS A 62 4.05 8.17 0.10
N PRO A 63 4.03 6.98 0.78
CA PRO A 63 4.23 6.90 2.23
C PRO A 63 5.51 7.56 2.75
N GLU A 64 6.57 7.62 1.94
CA GLU A 64 7.82 8.33 2.30
C GLU A 64 7.62 9.83 2.57
N ALA A 65 6.58 10.42 1.98
CA ALA A 65 6.25 11.83 2.10
C ALA A 65 5.27 12.13 3.25
N TYR A 66 4.75 11.12 3.95
CA TYR A 66 3.80 11.33 5.06
C TYR A 66 4.36 12.21 6.18
N PRO A 67 5.64 12.07 6.60
CA PRO A 67 6.23 12.98 7.57
C PRO A 67 6.27 14.43 7.09
N VAL A 68 6.40 14.67 5.78
CA VAL A 68 6.40 16.03 5.21
C VAL A 68 4.99 16.62 5.26
N VAL A 69 3.97 15.84 4.88
CA VAL A 69 2.56 16.29 4.94
C VAL A 69 2.16 16.62 6.38
N GLN A 70 2.55 15.80 7.35
CA GLN A 70 2.24 16.05 8.76
C GLN A 70 2.81 17.39 9.24
N ARG A 71 4.07 17.70 8.88
CA ARG A 71 4.74 18.97 9.24
C ARG A 71 4.11 20.21 8.60
N ILE A 72 3.31 20.05 7.56
CA ILE A 72 2.57 21.16 6.92
C ILE A 72 1.24 21.42 7.65
N LEU A 73 0.69 20.41 8.33
CA LEU A 73 -0.58 20.49 9.06
C LEU A 73 -0.42 20.98 10.50
N ASP A 74 0.78 20.84 11.07
CA ASP A 74 1.18 21.36 12.38
C ASP A 74 1.37 22.89 12.35
#